data_AF-A0A962U2T9-F1
#
_entry.id   AF-A0A962U2T9-F1
#
_cell.length_a   1.000
_cell.length_b   1.000
_cell.length_c   1.000
_cell.angle_alpha   90.00
_cell.angle_beta   90.00
_cell.angle_gamma   90.00
#
_symmetry.space_group_name_H-M   'P 1'
#
loop_
_entity.id
_entity.type
_entity.pdbx_description
1 polymer ?
#
loop_
_entity_poly.entity_id
_entity_poly.type
_entity_poly.pdbx_seq_one_letter_code
_entity_poly.pdbx_strand_id
1 'polypeptide(L)'
;MALKIELKGTAPGCAELSITGGGSDAGPVEISIQRNQDEHYLSLGNAWQATPYWHVISSVDPKPDGMVASVGPEIVDALVACSGMMFFVGVRSGAVNGQQVMKTSGRLLGSGAAGGG
;
A
#
# COMPACT_ATOMS: atom_id res chain seq x y z
N MET A 1 -4.64 -10.79 17.36
CA MET A 1 -4.95 -9.39 16.98
C MET A 1 -5.46 -9.38 15.55
N ALA A 2 -6.29 -8.42 15.18
CA ALA A 2 -6.74 -8.29 13.78
C ALA A 2 -5.71 -7.51 12.97
N LEU A 3 -5.46 -7.93 11.73
CA LEU A 3 -4.61 -7.20 10.78
C LEU A 3 -5.28 -5.86 10.45
N LYS A 4 -4.54 -4.76 10.53
CA LYS A 4 -4.99 -3.43 10.11
C LYS A 4 -3.99 -2.87 9.11
N ILE A 5 -4.51 -2.31 8.01
CA ILE A 5 -3.70 -1.68 6.97
C ILE A 5 -4.15 -0.23 6.81
N GLU A 6 -3.21 0.68 6.96
CA GLU A 6 -3.44 2.11 6.85
C GLU A 6 -2.38 2.76 5.96
N LEU A 7 -2.81 3.66 5.08
CA LEU A 7 -1.93 4.38 4.17
C LEU A 7 -2.05 5.88 4.45
N LYS A 8 -0.94 6.54 4.72
CA LYS A 8 -0.87 7.95 5.06
C LYS A 8 0.03 8.70 4.08
N GLY A 9 -0.49 9.72 3.41
CA GLY A 9 0.32 10.58 2.54
C GLY A 9 1.39 11.31 3.35
N THR A 10 2.65 11.24 2.92
CA THR A 10 3.78 11.92 3.58
C THR A 10 4.32 13.07 2.74
N ALA A 11 4.33 12.92 1.42
CA ALA A 11 4.71 13.95 0.45
C ALA A 11 4.03 13.66 -0.90
N PRO A 12 4.04 14.58 -1.88
CA PRO A 12 3.58 14.29 -3.24
C PRO A 12 4.28 13.07 -3.83
N GLY A 13 3.51 12.07 -4.24
CA GLY A 13 4.00 10.79 -4.77
C GLY A 13 4.48 9.80 -3.71
N CYS A 14 4.46 10.14 -2.42
CA CYS A 14 4.96 9.28 -1.36
C CYS A 14 3.91 9.08 -0.26
N ALA A 15 3.84 7.85 0.24
CA ALA A 15 2.99 7.53 1.37
C ALA A 15 3.66 6.49 2.28
N GLU A 16 3.22 6.49 3.53
CA GLU A 16 3.61 5.54 4.55
C GLU A 16 2.50 4.51 4.72
N LEU A 17 2.82 3.24 4.54
CA LEU A 17 1.94 2.09 4.72
C LEU A 17 2.20 1.48 6.10
N SER A 18 1.25 1.61 7.01
CA SER A 18 1.29 0.99 8.33
C SER A 18 0.52 -0.33 8.32
N ILE A 19 1.19 -1.41 8.72
CA ILE A 19 0.63 -2.75 8.84
C ILE A 19 0.72 -3.17 10.31
N THR A 20 -0.42 -3.26 10.99
CA THR A 20 -0.51 -3.60 12.42
C THR A 20 -1.13 -4.98 12.60
N GLY A 21 -0.69 -5.73 13.61
CA GLY A 21 -1.29 -7.02 13.97
C GLY A 21 -0.70 -8.24 13.25
N GLY A 22 0.34 -8.06 12.45
CA GLY A 22 1.22 -9.11 11.96
C GLY A 22 2.63 -8.82 12.48
N GLY A 23 3.22 -9.77 13.23
CA GLY A 23 4.43 -9.56 14.03
C GLY A 23 5.61 -8.89 13.31
N SER A 24 6.56 -8.39 14.09
CA SER A 24 7.71 -7.57 13.63
C SER A 24 8.79 -8.35 12.86
N ASP A 25 8.43 -9.42 12.17
CA ASP A 25 9.39 -10.26 11.44
C ASP A 25 10.06 -9.46 10.32
N ALA A 26 11.39 -9.40 10.36
CA ALA A 26 12.24 -8.61 9.48
C ALA A 26 12.47 -9.28 8.11
N GLY A 27 11.44 -9.92 7.56
CA GLY A 27 11.45 -10.52 6.22
C GLY A 27 11.16 -9.49 5.12
N PRO A 28 11.41 -9.85 3.84
CA PRO A 28 10.94 -9.04 2.73
C PRO A 28 9.40 -8.94 2.79
N VAL A 29 8.89 -7.72 2.71
CA VAL A 29 7.44 -7.47 2.69
C VAL A 29 7.00 -7.36 1.26
N GLU A 30 6.03 -8.18 0.88
CA GLU A 30 5.35 -8.10 -0.39
C GLU A 30 3.91 -7.64 -0.17
N ILE A 31 3.46 -6.71 -1.01
CA ILE A 31 2.07 -6.25 -0.98
C ILE A 31 1.42 -6.39 -2.35
N SER A 32 0.14 -6.73 -2.36
CA SER A 32 -0.71 -6.65 -3.54
C SER A 32 -1.82 -5.63 -3.26
N ILE A 33 -2.19 -4.85 -4.26
CA ILE A 33 -3.24 -3.83 -4.14
C ILE A 33 -4.32 -4.19 -5.14
N GLN A 34 -5.55 -4.38 -4.66
CA GLN A 34 -6.71 -4.77 -5.46
C GLN A 34 -7.80 -3.71 -5.39
N ARG A 35 -8.37 -3.31 -6.52
CA ARG A 35 -9.60 -2.50 -6.55
C ARG A 35 -10.79 -3.34 -6.12
N ASN A 36 -11.62 -2.77 -5.26
CA ASN A 36 -12.86 -3.44 -4.83
C ASN A 36 -13.93 -3.49 -5.94
N GLN A 37 -13.89 -2.60 -6.94
CA GLN A 37 -14.93 -2.51 -7.96
C GLN A 37 -14.90 -3.66 -8.96
N ASP A 38 -13.71 -4.03 -9.41
CA ASP A 38 -13.50 -4.93 -10.55
C ASP A 38 -12.45 -6.00 -10.26
N GLU A 39 -12.00 -6.09 -9.01
CA GLU A 39 -11.06 -7.11 -8.53
C GLU A 39 -9.70 -7.10 -9.23
N HIS A 40 -9.37 -6.03 -9.96
CA HIS A 40 -8.07 -5.90 -10.63
C HIS A 40 -6.97 -5.49 -9.65
N TYR A 41 -5.77 -5.99 -9.90
CA TYR A 41 -4.58 -5.74 -9.11
C TYR A 41 -3.68 -4.72 -9.78
N LEU A 42 -3.12 -3.82 -8.98
CA LEU A 42 -2.13 -2.86 -9.43
C LEU A 42 -0.83 -3.57 -9.78
N SER A 43 -0.39 -3.44 -11.02
CA SER A 43 0.89 -3.91 -11.54
C SER A 43 1.84 -2.73 -11.79
N LEU A 44 3.01 -3.00 -12.37
CA LEU A 44 3.98 -1.98 -12.72
C LEU A 44 3.41 -0.96 -13.71
N GLY A 45 3.93 0.27 -13.67
CA GLY A 45 3.58 1.32 -14.64
C GLY A 45 2.15 1.80 -14.54
N ASN A 46 1.54 1.76 -13.34
CA ASN A 46 0.15 2.18 -13.11
C ASN A 46 -0.90 1.37 -13.92
N ALA A 47 -0.56 0.13 -14.28
CA ALA A 47 -1.44 -0.78 -14.98
C ALA A 47 -2.28 -1.60 -13.98
N TRP A 48 -3.50 -1.96 -14.38
CA TRP A 48 -4.39 -2.82 -13.60
C TRP A 48 -4.64 -4.12 -14.36
N GLN A 49 -4.47 -5.26 -13.71
CA GLN A 49 -4.57 -6.59 -14.32
C GLN A 49 -5.42 -7.55 -13.49
N ALA A 50 -5.99 -8.58 -14.09
CA ALA A 50 -6.85 -9.54 -13.40
C ALA A 50 -6.09 -10.50 -12.47
N THR A 51 -4.75 -10.57 -12.57
CA THR A 51 -3.92 -11.48 -11.77
C THR A 51 -3.20 -10.73 -10.64
N PRO A 52 -3.09 -11.32 -9.44
CA PRO A 52 -2.35 -10.71 -8.34
C PRO A 52 -0.92 -10.35 -8.72
N TYR A 53 -0.56 -9.09 -8.54
CA TYR A 53 0.82 -8.62 -8.65
C TYR A 53 1.33 -8.26 -7.25
N TRP A 54 2.48 -8.82 -6.90
CA TRP A 54 3.12 -8.63 -5.60
C TRP A 54 4.28 -7.66 -5.74
N HIS A 55 4.12 -6.47 -5.16
CA HIS A 55 5.15 -5.44 -5.06
C HIS A 55 6.04 -5.75 -3.88
N VAL A 56 7.34 -5.94 -4.13
CA VAL A 56 8.34 -6.09 -3.08
C VAL A 56 8.66 -4.71 -2.51
N ILE A 57 8.49 -4.53 -1.20
CA ILE A 57 8.76 -3.27 -0.52
C ILE A 57 10.11 -3.36 0.20
N SER A 58 11.09 -2.61 -0.29
CA SER A 58 12.46 -2.66 0.20
C SER A 58 12.71 -1.83 1.47
N SER A 59 11.86 -0.83 1.74
CA SER A 59 11.99 0.07 2.89
C SER A 59 10.89 -0.24 3.90
N VAL A 60 11.24 -1.07 4.88
CA VAL A 60 10.35 -1.55 5.94
C VAL A 60 11.02 -1.32 7.30
N ASP A 61 10.36 -0.56 8.15
CA ASP A 61 10.72 -0.32 9.54
C ASP A 61 9.85 -1.18 10.46
N PRO A 62 10.41 -2.18 11.16
CA PRO A 62 9.66 -2.95 12.14
C PRO A 62 9.24 -2.04 13.32
N LYS A 63 8.03 -2.27 13.82
CA LYS A 63 7.44 -1.57 14.99
C LYS A 63 6.98 -2.60 16.03
N PRO A 64 6.80 -2.21 17.30
CA PRO A 64 6.33 -3.13 18.36
C PRO A 64 5.01 -3.84 18.02
N ASP A 65 4.09 -3.15 17.33
CA ASP A 65 2.75 -3.67 16.99
C ASP A 65 2.62 -4.10 15.50
N GLY A 66 3.72 -4.13 14.75
CA GLY A 66 3.73 -4.53 13.35
C GLY A 66 4.91 -3.95 12.56
N MET A 67 4.62 -3.30 11.44
CA MET A 67 5.65 -2.72 10.56
C MET A 67 5.12 -1.49 9.81
N VAL A 68 6.04 -0.63 9.42
CA VAL A 68 5.76 0.55 8.60
C VAL A 68 6.63 0.47 7.36
N ALA A 69 6.03 0.65 6.20
CA ALA A 69 6.74 0.58 4.93
C ALA A 69 6.52 1.87 4.13
N SER A 70 7.54 2.29 3.38
CA SER A 70 7.42 3.46 2.49
C SER A 70 7.01 3.01 1.09
N VAL A 71 5.96 3.63 0.53
CA VAL A 71 5.52 3.41 -0.86
C VAL A 71 5.73 4.66 -1.70
N GLY A 72 6.23 4.45 -2.91
CA GLY A 72 6.57 5.51 -3.86
C GLY A 72 5.47 5.84 -4.87
N PRO A 73 5.80 6.69 -5.86
CA PRO A 73 4.85 7.22 -6.82
C PRO A 73 4.21 6.13 -7.68
N GLU A 74 4.91 5.02 -7.91
CA GLU A 74 4.40 3.86 -8.65
C GLU A 74 3.12 3.27 -8.05
N ILE A 75 2.93 3.41 -6.72
CA ILE A 75 1.72 3.01 -6.02
C ILE A 75 0.83 4.22 -5.76
N VAL A 76 1.39 5.32 -5.24
CA VAL A 76 0.60 6.48 -4.81
C VAL A 76 -0.14 7.12 -5.97
N ASP A 77 0.48 7.27 -7.13
CA ASP A 77 -0.15 7.89 -8.30
C ASP A 77 -1.30 7.03 -8.84
N ALA A 78 -1.17 5.71 -8.75
CA ALA A 78 -2.22 4.78 -9.13
C ALA A 78 -3.46 4.89 -8.24
N LEU A 79 -3.24 4.99 -6.93
CA LEU A 79 -4.30 5.18 -5.94
C LEU A 79 -4.97 6.54 -6.11
N VAL A 80 -4.20 7.59 -6.40
CA VAL A 80 -4.71 8.94 -6.66
C VAL A 80 -5.52 8.99 -7.95
N ALA A 81 -5.08 8.30 -9.02
CA ALA A 81 -5.82 8.19 -10.27
C ALA A 81 -7.18 7.48 -10.09
N CYS A 82 -7.27 6.59 -9.10
CA CYS A 82 -8.48 5.86 -8.71
C CYS A 82 -9.16 6.49 -7.47
N SER A 83 -9.08 7.81 -7.30
CA SER A 83 -9.62 8.52 -6.14
C SER A 83 -11.10 8.18 -5.87
N GLY A 84 -11.44 7.93 -4.60
CA GLY A 84 -12.79 7.56 -4.17
C GLY A 84 -13.10 6.07 -4.25
N MET A 85 -12.20 5.24 -4.80
CA MET A 85 -12.33 3.79 -4.77
C MET A 85 -11.81 3.20 -3.45
N MET A 86 -12.36 2.04 -3.09
CA MET A 86 -11.84 1.21 -2.00
C MET A 86 -10.83 0.21 -2.56
N PHE A 87 -9.76 -0.03 -1.79
CA PHE A 87 -8.74 -0.99 -2.16
C PHE A 87 -8.55 -2.02 -1.06
N PHE A 88 -8.32 -3.27 -1.45
CA PHE A 88 -7.77 -4.28 -0.56
C PHE A 88 -6.26 -4.32 -0.72
N VAL A 89 -5.57 -4.51 0.38
CA VAL A 89 -4.14 -4.77 0.39
C VAL A 89 -3.91 -6.18 0.93
N GLY A 90 -3.35 -7.03 0.08
CA GLY A 90 -2.77 -8.30 0.50
C GLY A 90 -1.36 -8.06 1.00
N VAL A 91 -0.99 -8.63 2.14
CA VAL A 91 0.36 -8.55 2.71
C VAL A 91 0.91 -9.96 2.85
N ARG A 92 2.16 -10.16 2.43
CA ARG A 92 2.97 -11.35 2.67
C ARG A 92 4.31 -10.93 3.23
N SER A 93 4.62 -11.38 4.44
CA SER A 93 5.92 -11.19 5.08
C SER A 93 6.11 -12.21 6.17
N GLY A 94 7.04 -13.16 6.01
CA GLY A 94 7.31 -14.20 7.01
C GLY A 94 6.04 -14.89 7.51
N ALA A 95 5.68 -14.64 8.77
CA ALA A 95 4.49 -15.20 9.43
C ALA A 95 3.17 -14.46 9.12
N VAL A 96 3.23 -13.30 8.46
CA VAL A 96 2.09 -12.47 8.11
C VAL A 96 1.63 -12.81 6.70
N ASN A 97 0.41 -13.35 6.58
CA ASN A 97 -0.26 -13.53 5.31
C ASN A 97 -1.75 -13.18 5.50
N GLY A 98 -2.23 -12.18 4.78
CA GLY A 98 -3.64 -11.78 4.87
C GLY A 98 -3.97 -10.64 3.94
N GLN A 99 -5.28 -10.41 3.77
CA GLN A 99 -5.80 -9.30 2.97
C GLN A 99 -6.78 -8.50 3.82
N GLN A 100 -6.68 -7.17 3.77
CA GLN A 100 -7.56 -6.26 4.48
C GLN A 100 -7.88 -5.02 3.65
N VAL A 101 -9.01 -4.38 3.95
CA VAL A 101 -9.32 -3.10 3.31
C VAL A 101 -8.31 -2.05 3.78
N MET A 102 -7.73 -1.33 2.84
CA MET A 102 -6.79 -0.26 3.13
C MET A 102 -7.56 0.99 3.51
N LYS A 103 -7.26 1.53 4.70
CA LYS A 103 -7.76 2.84 5.11
C LYS A 103 -6.77 3.91 4.70
N THR A 104 -7.24 4.96 4.05
CA THR A 104 -6.42 6.14 3.75
C THR A 104 -6.57 7.17 4.88
N SER A 105 -5.48 7.46 5.58
CA SER A 105 -5.41 8.52 6.59
C SER A 105 -4.95 9.82 5.95
N GLY A 106 -5.90 10.74 5.75
CA GLY A 106 -5.67 12.02 5.10
C GLY A 106 -5.74 11.94 3.57
N ARG A 107 -5.28 13.01 2.90
CA ARG A 107 -5.29 13.12 1.44
C ARG A 107 -3.99 12.58 0.87
N LEU A 108 -4.08 11.62 -0.06
CA LEU A 108 -2.95 11.23 -0.90
C LEU A 108 -2.74 12.29 -1.97
N LEU A 109 -1.48 12.66 -2.18
CA LEU A 109 -1.07 13.61 -3.21
C LEU A 109 -0.27 12.85 -4.25
N GLY A 110 -0.68 12.90 -5.51
CA GLY A 110 0.11 12.33 -6.59
C GLY A 110 1.40 13.12 -6.79
N SER A 111 2.41 12.51 -7.40
CA SER A 111 3.72 13.12 -7.69
C SER A 111 3.59 14.44 -8.46
N GLY A 112 2.63 14.53 -9.39
CA GLY A 112 2.32 15.75 -10.15
C GLY A 112 1.78 16.92 -9.30
N ALA A 113 1.35 16.69 -8.06
CA ALA A 113 0.86 17.75 -7.17
C ALA A 113 1.98 18.66 -6.65
N ALA A 114 3.26 18.26 -6.77
CA ALA A 114 4.40 19.09 -6.39
C ALA A 114 4.67 20.26 -7.38
N GLY A 115 4.03 20.26 -8.55
CA GLY A 115 4.31 21.22 -9.63
C GLY A 115 3.42 22.47 -9.68
N GLY A 116 2.53 22.68 -8.71
CA GLY A 116 1.65 23.86 -8.66
C GLY A 116 2.17 24.95 -7.74
N GLY A 117 3.16 25.72 -8.20
CA GLY A 117 3.60 26.98 -7.59
C GLY A 117 3.22 28.17 -8.47
#